data_AF-A0A957LGA0-F1
#
_entry.id   AF-A0A957LGA0-F1
#
_cell.length_a   1.000
_cell.length_b   1.000
_cell.length_c   1.000
_cell.angle_alpha   90.00
_cell.angle_beta   90.00
_cell.angle_gamma   90.00
#
_symmetry.space_group_name_H-M   'P 1'
#
loop_
_entity.id
_entity.type
_entity.pdbx_description
1 polymer ?
#
loop_
_entity_poly.entity_id
_entity_poly.type
_entity_poly.pdbx_seq_one_letter_code
_entity_poly.pdbx_strand_id
1 'polypeptide(L)'
;MTTPQSSDAIQQKVEQGIQALRAGEREKGRQLLTEVITADDQNEKAWLWLSSAVDSDEERKLCLENVLTINPQNHAAQKSLAKLQQKVTSQEPLPTVQKIDIVYQDYSKIDDIWARAEALQLCPYCAAELKAEQKRCHQCKQNLTVTYYQHAKPKPNFHIYWVLILGLSQLFMLQVIIDSLTEQPLEIMILHGLMSPVFLVLTVLLFMRRNWAHIISVVILFLAALLVIATPFLESAVSDIFLGTTLERTPLFGLAQGFSSAITGAIRILQLAGIALAAYFGIFIVPPDFARETVLLRAEVNRKANKASGLFLAGDRYAKRKMWAAAVLNWQRAAALDPTRLLYQLSLAQAYAELNYFDRSLDVLQSARNVVATPEAQAKIKEVEIDVQARMKQQQTK
;
A
#
# COMPACT_ATOMS: atom_id res chain seq x y z
N MET A 1 6.73 0.59 -1.15
CA MET A 1 7.04 1.39 -2.34
C MET A 1 7.79 0.47 -3.30
N THR A 2 7.07 -0.21 -4.18
CA THR A 2 7.66 -0.92 -5.31
C THR A 2 7.86 0.11 -6.42
N THR A 3 9.10 0.30 -6.85
CA THR A 3 9.45 1.19 -7.97
C THR A 3 8.75 0.70 -9.26
N PRO A 4 8.43 1.58 -10.24
CA PRO A 4 7.83 1.17 -11.51
C PRO A 4 8.63 0.07 -12.25
N GLN A 5 9.96 0.08 -12.12
CA GLN A 5 10.82 -0.98 -12.64
C GLN A 5 10.59 -2.36 -12.00
N SER A 6 10.11 -2.42 -10.75
CA SER A 6 9.90 -3.69 -10.05
C SER A 6 8.58 -4.37 -10.45
N SER A 7 7.53 -3.62 -10.81
CA SER A 7 6.28 -4.24 -11.28
C SER A 7 6.45 -4.90 -12.64
N ASP A 8 7.19 -4.26 -13.55
CA ASP A 8 7.41 -4.79 -14.90
C ASP A 8 8.28 -6.05 -14.86
N ALA A 9 9.31 -6.05 -14.00
CA ALA A 9 10.15 -7.22 -13.77
C ALA A 9 9.36 -8.40 -13.18
N ILE A 10 8.45 -8.14 -12.23
CA ILE A 10 7.59 -9.18 -11.65
C ILE A 10 6.64 -9.73 -12.72
N GLN A 11 6.03 -8.86 -13.54
CA GLN A 11 5.11 -9.28 -14.58
C GLN A 11 5.79 -10.10 -15.68
N GLN A 12 7.01 -9.74 -16.07
CA GLN A 12 7.83 -10.52 -16.99
C GLN A 12 8.13 -11.92 -16.42
N LYS A 13 8.43 -11.99 -15.12
CA LYS A 13 8.72 -13.25 -14.43
C LYS A 13 7.49 -14.15 -14.30
N VAL A 14 6.30 -13.57 -14.10
CA VAL A 14 5.03 -14.31 -14.19
C VAL A 14 4.89 -14.96 -15.55
N GLU A 15 5.14 -14.21 -16.62
CA GLU A 15 4.97 -14.73 -17.97
C GLU A 15 6.00 -15.82 -18.29
N GLN A 16 7.25 -15.68 -17.83
CA GLN A 16 8.27 -16.73 -17.92
C GLN A 16 7.85 -18.01 -17.18
N GLY A 17 7.29 -17.88 -15.97
CA GLY A 17 6.78 -19.01 -15.21
C GLY A 17 5.63 -19.72 -15.94
N ILE A 18 4.71 -18.97 -16.54
CA ILE A 18 3.60 -19.53 -17.34
C ILE A 18 4.11 -20.23 -18.60
N GLN A 19 5.08 -19.63 -19.30
CA GLN A 19 5.68 -20.23 -20.49
C GLN A 19 6.40 -21.54 -20.14
N ALA A 20 7.14 -21.57 -19.03
CA ALA A 20 7.78 -22.80 -18.55
C ALA A 20 6.73 -23.90 -18.25
N LEU A 21 5.62 -23.57 -17.60
CA LEU A 21 4.53 -24.53 -17.37
C LEU A 21 3.89 -25.02 -18.68
N ARG A 22 3.70 -24.14 -19.66
CA ARG A 22 3.18 -24.49 -20.99
C ARG A 22 4.16 -25.37 -21.79
N ALA A 23 5.46 -25.18 -21.59
CA ALA A 23 6.52 -25.97 -22.20
C ALA A 23 6.72 -27.35 -21.52
N GLY A 24 5.96 -27.67 -20.47
CA GLY A 24 6.13 -28.90 -19.69
C GLY A 24 7.26 -28.85 -18.66
N GLU A 25 7.97 -27.72 -18.55
CA GLU A 25 9.02 -27.47 -17.56
C GLU A 25 8.42 -27.14 -16.18
N ARG A 26 7.70 -28.12 -15.59
CA ARG A 26 6.92 -27.97 -14.36
C ARG A 26 7.73 -27.42 -13.19
N GLU A 27 8.93 -27.96 -12.96
CA GLU A 27 9.80 -27.56 -11.84
C GLU A 27 10.24 -26.11 -11.95
N LYS A 28 10.70 -25.71 -13.14
CA LYS A 28 11.13 -24.35 -13.43
C LYS A 28 9.97 -23.36 -13.34
N GLY A 29 8.80 -23.74 -13.85
CA GLY A 29 7.58 -22.93 -13.71
C GLY A 29 7.18 -22.73 -12.25
N ARG A 30 7.27 -23.79 -11.42
CA ARG A 30 7.03 -23.71 -9.97
C ARG A 30 7.99 -22.75 -9.29
N GLN A 31 9.30 -22.87 -9.55
CA GLN A 31 10.32 -21.99 -8.96
C GLN A 31 10.08 -20.52 -9.33
N LEU A 32 9.91 -20.21 -10.62
CA LEU A 32 9.68 -18.85 -11.09
C LEU A 32 8.42 -18.22 -10.48
N LEU A 33 7.33 -18.97 -10.42
CA LEU A 33 6.07 -18.49 -9.84
C LEU A 33 6.14 -18.36 -8.32
N THR A 34 6.92 -19.22 -7.64
CA THR A 34 7.19 -19.13 -6.20
C THR A 34 7.98 -17.87 -5.86
N GLU A 35 8.99 -17.52 -6.68
CA GLU A 35 9.73 -16.27 -6.54
C GLU A 35 8.83 -15.04 -6.77
N VAL A 36 7.89 -15.13 -7.72
CA VAL A 36 6.90 -14.07 -7.92
C VAL A 36 6.03 -13.89 -6.67
N ILE A 37 5.40 -14.94 -6.15
CA ILE A 37 4.52 -14.79 -4.96
C ILE A 37 5.30 -14.45 -3.68
N THR A 38 6.61 -14.67 -3.68
CA THR A 38 7.51 -14.22 -2.62
C THR A 38 7.71 -12.71 -2.68
N ALA A 39 7.82 -12.15 -3.89
CA ALA A 39 7.97 -10.72 -4.13
C ALA A 39 6.65 -9.94 -4.10
N ASP A 40 5.58 -10.51 -4.67
CA ASP A 40 4.23 -9.96 -4.75
C ASP A 40 3.19 -11.06 -4.48
N ASP A 41 2.81 -11.18 -3.22
CA ASP A 41 1.84 -12.18 -2.75
C ASP A 41 0.39 -11.85 -3.12
N GLN A 42 0.12 -10.68 -3.72
CA GLN A 42 -1.19 -10.28 -4.23
C GLN A 42 -1.37 -10.62 -5.72
N ASN A 43 -0.39 -11.28 -6.34
CA ASN A 43 -0.44 -11.63 -7.74
C ASN A 43 -1.37 -12.82 -8.01
N GLU A 44 -2.65 -12.51 -8.26
CA GLU A 44 -3.71 -13.48 -8.58
C GLU A 44 -3.28 -14.48 -9.67
N LYS A 45 -2.67 -13.97 -10.75
CA LYS A 45 -2.25 -14.77 -11.91
C LYS A 45 -1.16 -15.77 -11.52
N ALA A 46 -0.16 -15.34 -10.74
CA ALA A 46 0.90 -16.21 -10.27
C ALA A 46 0.36 -17.35 -9.38
N TRP A 47 -0.51 -17.02 -8.42
CA TRP A 47 -1.15 -18.02 -7.56
C TRP A 47 -1.99 -19.03 -8.34
N LEU A 48 -2.75 -18.57 -9.34
CA LEU A 48 -3.57 -19.44 -10.16
C LEU A 48 -2.73 -20.43 -10.95
N TRP A 49 -1.66 -19.96 -11.60
CA TRP A 49 -0.77 -20.83 -12.37
C TRP A 49 0.07 -21.75 -11.48
N LEU A 50 0.51 -21.27 -10.31
CA LEU A 50 1.22 -22.09 -9.33
C LEU A 50 0.38 -23.26 -8.86
N SER A 51 -0.94 -23.11 -8.74
CA SER A 51 -1.85 -24.22 -8.38
C SER A 51 -1.74 -25.43 -9.32
N SER A 52 -1.39 -25.20 -10.59
CA SER A 52 -1.18 -26.28 -11.56
C SER A 52 0.20 -26.95 -11.45
N ALA A 53 1.17 -26.29 -10.82
CA ALA A 53 2.58 -26.70 -10.75
C ALA A 53 2.97 -27.40 -9.43
N VAL A 54 2.12 -27.29 -8.40
CA VAL A 54 2.31 -27.93 -7.09
C VAL A 54 1.84 -29.39 -7.08
N ASP A 55 2.55 -30.23 -6.32
CA ASP A 55 2.49 -31.69 -6.44
C ASP A 55 1.39 -32.30 -5.59
N SER A 56 1.08 -31.70 -4.45
CA SER A 56 0.01 -32.15 -3.56
C SER A 56 -1.33 -31.48 -3.85
N ASP A 57 -2.43 -32.23 -3.70
CA ASP A 57 -3.78 -31.67 -3.78
C ASP A 57 -4.00 -30.65 -2.66
N GLU A 58 -3.30 -30.80 -1.54
CA GLU A 58 -3.20 -29.84 -0.45
C GLU A 58 -2.65 -28.50 -0.94
N GLU A 59 -1.42 -28.47 -1.46
CA GLU A 59 -0.79 -27.23 -1.95
C GLU A 59 -1.61 -26.58 -3.07
N ARG A 60 -2.23 -27.40 -3.92
CA ARG A 60 -3.12 -26.92 -4.97
C ARG A 60 -4.33 -26.21 -4.38
N LYS A 61 -4.98 -26.80 -3.37
CA LYS A 61 -6.09 -26.17 -2.62
C LYS A 61 -5.66 -24.82 -2.05
N LEU A 62 -4.49 -24.73 -1.42
CA LEU A 62 -3.97 -23.48 -0.86
C LEU A 62 -3.80 -22.39 -1.92
N CYS A 63 -3.16 -22.72 -3.04
CA CYS A 63 -2.97 -21.77 -4.13
C CYS A 63 -4.30 -21.22 -4.65
N LEU A 64 -5.32 -22.09 -4.80
CA LEU A 64 -6.65 -21.69 -5.24
C LEU A 64 -7.39 -20.85 -4.20
N GLU A 65 -7.28 -21.17 -2.91
CA GLU A 65 -7.84 -20.36 -1.84
C GLU A 65 -7.18 -18.97 -1.75
N ASN A 66 -5.88 -18.88 -2.05
CA ASN A 66 -5.16 -17.62 -2.13
C ASN A 66 -5.70 -16.76 -3.29
N VAL A 67 -5.93 -17.37 -4.46
CA VAL A 67 -6.60 -16.69 -5.59
C VAL A 67 -7.95 -16.14 -5.16
N LEU A 68 -8.77 -16.93 -4.47
CA LEU A 68 -10.11 -16.51 -4.02
C LEU A 68 -10.09 -15.49 -2.88
N THR A 69 -8.99 -15.39 -2.15
CA THR A 69 -8.79 -14.35 -1.13
C THR A 69 -8.47 -13.02 -1.79
N ILE A 70 -7.68 -13.03 -2.87
CA ILE A 70 -7.32 -11.84 -3.66
C ILE A 70 -8.51 -11.39 -4.52
N ASN A 71 -9.12 -12.33 -5.25
CA ASN A 71 -10.24 -12.11 -6.14
C ASN A 71 -11.32 -13.18 -5.91
N PRO A 72 -12.32 -12.90 -5.04
CA PRO A 72 -13.41 -13.83 -4.75
C PRO A 72 -14.24 -14.22 -5.99
N GLN A 73 -14.22 -13.41 -7.06
CA GLN A 73 -14.98 -13.61 -8.29
C GLN A 73 -14.22 -14.44 -9.34
N ASN A 74 -13.02 -14.96 -9.04
CA ASN A 74 -12.29 -15.79 -9.98
C ASN A 74 -12.98 -17.16 -10.17
N HIS A 75 -13.79 -17.27 -11.22
CA HIS A 75 -14.53 -18.49 -11.56
C HIS A 75 -13.62 -19.70 -11.85
N ALA A 76 -12.42 -19.49 -12.40
CA ALA A 76 -11.49 -20.57 -12.67
C ALA A 76 -10.99 -21.21 -11.37
N ALA A 77 -10.68 -20.39 -10.36
CA ALA A 77 -10.27 -20.87 -9.05
C ALA A 77 -11.43 -21.54 -8.29
N GLN A 78 -12.63 -20.96 -8.31
CA GLN A 78 -13.84 -21.56 -7.72
C GLN A 78 -14.10 -22.96 -8.29
N LYS A 79 -14.10 -23.09 -9.62
CA LYS A 79 -14.34 -24.36 -10.30
C LYS A 79 -13.27 -25.41 -9.98
N SER A 80 -12.01 -24.99 -9.93
CA SER A 80 -10.89 -25.89 -9.66
C SER A 80 -10.90 -26.38 -8.20
N LEU A 81 -11.25 -25.48 -7.27
CA LEU A 81 -11.39 -25.81 -5.85
C LEU A 81 -12.56 -26.77 -5.61
N ALA A 82 -13.70 -26.54 -6.24
CA ALA A 82 -14.87 -27.43 -6.16
C ALA A 82 -14.55 -28.85 -6.68
N LYS A 83 -13.80 -28.96 -7.77
CA LYS A 83 -13.34 -30.26 -8.29
C LYS A 83 -12.42 -31.00 -7.32
N LEU A 84 -11.52 -30.29 -6.63
CA LEU A 84 -10.65 -30.90 -5.62
C LEU A 84 -11.45 -31.38 -4.41
N GLN A 85 -12.43 -30.60 -3.96
CA GLN A 85 -13.31 -30.99 -2.86
C GLN A 85 -14.15 -32.22 -3.21
N GLN A 86 -14.65 -32.32 -4.45
CA GLN A 86 -15.36 -33.51 -4.93
C GLN A 86 -14.46 -34.75 -4.98
N LYS A 87 -13.18 -34.60 -5.39
CA LYS A 87 -12.20 -35.70 -5.40
C LYS A 87 -11.91 -36.24 -4.00
N VAL A 88 -11.89 -35.36 -2.99
CA VAL A 88 -11.70 -35.72 -1.57
C VAL A 88 -12.96 -36.40 -0.99
N THR A 89 -14.16 -36.05 -1.48
CA THR A 89 -15.44 -36.60 -1.01
C THR A 89 -15.71 -38.04 -1.50
N SER A 90 -14.97 -38.55 -2.49
CA SER A 90 -15.08 -39.93 -2.98
C SER A 90 -14.32 -40.97 -2.16
N GLN A 91 -13.67 -40.55 -1.06
CA GLN A 91 -13.21 -41.44 0.02
C GLN A 91 -14.23 -41.32 1.17
N GLU A 92 -14.80 -42.46 1.55
CA GLU A 92 -15.84 -42.78 2.56
C GLU A 92 -16.20 -41.68 3.61
N PRO A 93 -17.50 -41.48 3.93
CA PRO A 93 -17.96 -40.29 4.63
C PRO A 93 -17.55 -40.31 6.12
N LEU A 94 -16.77 -39.29 6.52
CA LEU A 94 -16.61 -38.92 7.92
C LEU A 94 -17.97 -38.50 8.52
N PRO A 95 -18.24 -38.86 9.79
CA PRO A 95 -19.52 -38.59 10.44
C PRO A 95 -19.81 -37.09 10.51
N THR A 96 -21.09 -36.78 10.45
CA THR A 96 -21.69 -35.45 10.43
C THR A 96 -21.00 -34.52 11.42
N VAL A 97 -20.34 -33.47 10.91
CA VAL A 97 -19.78 -32.38 11.71
C VAL A 97 -20.94 -31.69 12.41
N GLN A 98 -21.21 -32.08 13.65
CA GLN A 98 -21.87 -31.20 14.60
C GLN A 98 -21.08 -29.90 14.61
N LYS A 99 -21.81 -28.79 14.50
CA LYS A 99 -21.28 -27.45 14.60
C LYS A 99 -20.73 -27.28 16.01
N ILE A 100 -19.48 -27.69 16.20
CA ILE A 100 -18.71 -27.41 17.41
C ILE A 100 -18.50 -25.91 17.36
N ASP A 101 -19.08 -25.19 18.31
CA ASP A 101 -18.61 -23.86 18.65
C ASP A 101 -17.14 -24.03 19.02
N ILE A 102 -16.24 -23.68 18.10
CA ILE A 102 -14.80 -23.70 18.35
C ILE A 102 -14.50 -22.51 19.26
N VAL A 103 -14.89 -22.66 20.53
CA VAL A 103 -14.16 -22.08 21.64
C VAL A 103 -12.75 -22.61 21.46
N TYR A 104 -11.78 -21.72 21.35
CA TYR A 104 -10.38 -22.08 21.47
C TYR A 104 -10.21 -22.74 22.83
N GLN A 105 -10.30 -24.07 22.89
CA GLN A 105 -9.66 -24.79 23.97
C GLN A 105 -8.18 -24.59 23.71
N ASP A 106 -7.60 -23.70 24.50
CA ASP A 106 -6.17 -23.55 24.66
C ASP A 106 -5.58 -24.96 24.79
N TYR A 107 -5.01 -25.47 23.69
CA TYR A 107 -4.38 -26.78 23.67
C TYR A 107 -3.18 -26.81 24.61
N SER A 108 -2.69 -25.64 25.04
CA SER A 108 -1.68 -25.56 26.07
C SER A 108 -2.32 -25.33 27.44
N LYS A 109 -1.90 -26.11 28.41
CA LYS A 109 -2.04 -25.74 29.83
C LYS A 109 -1.01 -24.67 30.24
N ILE A 110 -0.36 -24.03 29.27
CA ILE A 110 0.79 -23.14 29.48
C ILE A 110 0.23 -21.72 29.57
N ASP A 111 0.11 -21.21 30.80
CA ASP A 111 -0.22 -19.81 31.07
C ASP A 111 0.98 -18.93 30.67
N ASP A 112 0.99 -18.47 29.43
CA ASP A 112 2.03 -17.60 28.89
C ASP A 112 1.48 -16.33 28.24
N ILE A 113 2.37 -15.61 27.56
CA ILE A 113 2.06 -14.32 26.93
C ILE A 113 1.03 -14.50 25.80
N TRP A 114 0.97 -15.66 25.16
CA TRP A 114 0.07 -15.91 24.03
C TRP A 114 -1.37 -16.14 24.45
N ALA A 115 -1.59 -16.77 25.61
CA ALA A 115 -2.92 -16.92 26.20
C ALA A 115 -3.58 -15.57 26.54
N ARG A 116 -2.76 -14.54 26.82
CA ARG A 116 -3.20 -13.18 27.18
C ARG A 116 -3.00 -12.16 26.07
N ALA A 117 -2.65 -12.62 24.86
CA ALA A 117 -2.26 -11.74 23.75
C ALA A 117 -3.38 -10.80 23.28
N GLU A 118 -4.65 -11.14 23.49
CA GLU A 118 -5.77 -10.25 23.16
C GLU A 118 -5.88 -9.04 24.12
N ALA A 119 -5.45 -9.21 25.38
CA ALA A 119 -5.48 -8.17 26.40
C ALA A 119 -4.18 -7.34 26.44
N LEU A 120 -3.06 -7.93 26.01
CA LEU A 120 -1.72 -7.31 26.05
C LEU A 120 -1.35 -6.70 24.69
N GLN A 121 -0.67 -5.55 24.70
CA GLN A 121 -0.06 -5.00 23.49
C GLN A 121 1.30 -5.65 23.28
N LEU A 122 1.43 -6.57 22.33
CA LEU A 122 2.68 -7.28 22.10
C LEU A 122 3.52 -6.65 20.99
N CYS A 123 4.84 -6.72 21.16
CA CYS A 123 5.80 -6.38 20.13
C CYS A 123 5.65 -7.34 18.94
N PRO A 124 5.42 -6.86 17.71
CA PRO A 124 5.21 -7.71 16.55
C PRO A 124 6.44 -8.54 16.17
N TYR A 125 7.63 -8.17 16.64
CA TYR A 125 8.89 -8.86 16.33
C TYR A 125 9.26 -9.94 17.34
N CYS A 126 9.10 -9.69 18.64
CA CYS A 126 9.64 -10.55 19.70
C CYS A 126 8.62 -10.97 20.76
N ALA A 127 7.35 -10.58 20.63
CA ALA A 127 6.28 -10.86 21.59
C ALA A 127 6.45 -10.23 22.99
N ALA A 128 7.43 -9.34 23.19
CA ALA A 128 7.57 -8.59 24.44
C ALA A 128 6.37 -7.66 24.68
N GLU A 129 5.93 -7.54 25.93
CA GLU A 129 4.83 -6.64 26.32
C GLU A 129 5.22 -5.17 26.16
N LEU A 130 4.40 -4.41 25.43
CA LEU A 130 4.64 -2.99 25.17
C LEU A 130 3.90 -2.13 26.19
N LYS A 131 4.60 -1.11 26.69
CA LYS A 131 3.97 0.01 27.39
C LYS A 131 3.35 0.98 26.37
N ALA A 132 2.31 1.70 26.78
CA ALA A 132 1.68 2.71 25.92
C ALA A 132 2.74 3.69 25.39
N GLU A 133 2.65 4.01 24.09
CA GLU A 133 3.48 5.03 23.38
C GLU A 133 4.97 4.70 23.20
N GLN A 134 5.38 3.46 23.47
CA GLN A 134 6.77 3.06 23.30
C GLN A 134 7.22 3.00 21.82
N LYS A 135 8.00 3.98 21.35
CA LYS A 135 8.48 4.04 19.94
C LYS A 135 9.48 2.94 19.56
N ARG A 136 10.23 2.40 20.51
CA ARG A 136 11.21 1.31 20.30
C ARG A 136 11.02 0.23 21.34
N CYS A 137 11.01 -1.03 20.93
CA CYS A 137 10.84 -2.16 21.85
C CYS A 137 11.98 -2.20 22.89
N HIS A 138 11.65 -2.42 24.16
CA HIS A 138 12.66 -2.47 25.23
C HIS A 138 13.51 -3.73 25.15
N GLN A 139 12.97 -4.84 24.63
CA GLN A 139 13.62 -6.14 24.55
C GLN A 139 14.42 -6.31 23.24
N CYS A 140 13.76 -6.27 22.07
CA CYS A 140 14.45 -6.46 20.79
C CYS A 140 15.03 -5.20 20.15
N LYS A 141 14.84 -4.02 20.78
CA LYS A 141 15.32 -2.69 20.30
C LYS A 141 14.82 -2.24 18.93
N GLN A 142 13.94 -3.01 18.27
CA GLN A 142 13.36 -2.66 16.98
C GLN A 142 12.53 -1.37 17.04
N ASN A 143 12.53 -0.63 15.94
CA ASN A 143 11.67 0.55 15.78
C ASN A 143 10.22 0.10 15.54
N LEU A 144 9.30 0.60 16.35
CA LEU A 144 7.89 0.25 16.30
C LEU A 144 7.05 1.29 15.57
N THR A 145 7.63 2.42 15.13
CA THR A 145 6.87 3.43 14.39
C THR A 145 7.02 3.25 12.89
N VAL A 146 5.89 3.25 12.17
CA VAL A 146 5.87 3.33 10.71
C VAL A 146 5.08 4.56 10.30
N THR A 147 5.64 5.31 9.36
CA THR A 147 4.98 6.48 8.78
C THR A 147 4.51 6.14 7.38
N TYR A 148 3.21 6.28 7.13
CA TYR A 148 2.62 6.10 5.81
C TYR A 148 1.74 7.28 5.44
N TYR A 149 1.45 7.44 4.15
CA TYR A 149 0.46 8.41 3.70
C TYR A 149 -0.94 7.95 4.11
N GLN A 150 -1.73 8.83 4.69
CA GLN A 150 -3.10 8.52 5.12
C GLN A 150 -3.91 7.87 3.99
N HIS A 151 -3.76 8.37 2.76
CA HIS A 151 -4.15 7.65 1.55
C HIS A 151 -2.94 7.03 0.84
N ALA A 152 -2.96 5.69 0.73
CA ALA A 152 -1.92 4.94 0.02
C ALA A 152 -1.80 5.35 -1.46
N LYS A 153 -2.94 5.65 -2.12
CA LYS A 153 -3.03 6.17 -3.48
C LYS A 153 -3.71 7.55 -3.47
N PRO A 154 -3.27 8.51 -4.29
CA PRO A 154 -3.93 9.81 -4.38
C PRO A 154 -5.37 9.64 -4.87
N LYS A 155 -6.30 10.36 -4.26
CA LYS A 155 -7.70 10.41 -4.71
C LYS A 155 -7.84 11.24 -6.00
N PRO A 156 -8.94 11.09 -6.77
CA PRO A 156 -9.18 11.91 -7.97
C PRO A 156 -9.07 13.43 -7.74
N ASN A 157 -9.48 13.91 -6.57
CA ASN A 157 -9.42 15.32 -6.19
C ASN A 157 -7.98 15.88 -6.15
N PHE A 158 -6.98 15.03 -5.86
CA PHE A 158 -5.57 15.41 -5.95
C PHE A 158 -5.20 15.77 -7.39
N HIS A 159 -5.65 14.98 -8.37
CA HIS A 159 -5.37 15.25 -9.78
C HIS A 159 -6.06 16.51 -10.28
N ILE A 160 -7.29 16.79 -9.82
CA ILE A 160 -7.98 18.06 -10.12
C ILE A 160 -7.15 19.23 -9.60
N TYR A 161 -6.71 19.20 -8.34
CA TYR A 161 -5.87 20.26 -7.78
C TYR A 161 -4.55 20.43 -8.55
N TRP A 162 -3.90 19.33 -8.91
CA TRP A 162 -2.68 19.36 -9.72
C TRP A 162 -2.88 20.01 -11.10
N VAL A 163 -3.98 19.68 -11.79
CA VAL A 163 -4.33 20.29 -13.08
C VAL A 163 -4.64 21.78 -12.92
N LEU A 164 -5.29 22.19 -11.84
CA LEU A 164 -5.56 23.61 -11.58
C LEU A 164 -4.26 24.41 -11.40
N ILE A 165 -3.30 23.88 -10.65
CA ILE A 165 -1.99 24.52 -10.47
C ILE A 165 -1.22 24.63 -11.80
N LEU A 166 -1.24 23.57 -12.63
CA LEU A 166 -0.64 23.61 -13.96
C LEU A 166 -1.35 24.61 -14.88
N GLY A 167 -2.68 24.64 -14.86
CA GLY A 167 -3.49 25.58 -15.65
C GLY A 167 -3.19 27.03 -15.30
N LEU A 168 -2.97 27.35 -14.02
CA LEU A 168 -2.54 28.68 -13.59
C LEU A 168 -1.17 29.06 -14.15
N SER A 169 -0.21 28.15 -14.19
CA SER A 169 1.09 28.38 -14.84
C SER A 169 0.91 28.80 -16.31
N GLN A 170 0.04 28.11 -17.05
CA GLN A 170 -0.26 28.43 -18.46
C GLN A 170 -0.97 29.78 -18.62
N LEU A 171 -1.90 30.13 -17.73
CA LEU A 171 -2.59 31.42 -17.76
C LEU A 171 -1.64 32.59 -17.46
N PHE A 172 -0.70 32.45 -16.52
CA PHE A 172 0.33 33.47 -16.30
C PHE A 172 1.30 33.58 -17.47
N MET A 173 1.68 32.45 -18.09
CA MET A 173 2.49 32.48 -19.31
C MET A 173 1.78 33.20 -20.46
N LEU A 174 0.49 32.93 -20.66
CA LEU A 174 -0.32 33.60 -21.68
C LEU A 174 -0.44 35.11 -21.41
N GLN A 175 -0.59 35.50 -20.15
CA GLN A 175 -0.60 36.91 -19.76
C GLN A 175 0.71 37.61 -20.16
N VAL A 176 1.87 37.00 -19.90
CA VAL A 176 3.18 37.57 -20.29
C VAL A 176 3.28 37.76 -21.81
N ILE A 177 2.76 36.82 -22.61
CA ILE A 177 2.74 36.96 -24.07
C ILE A 177 1.90 38.17 -24.48
N ILE A 178 0.74 38.38 -23.84
CA ILE A 178 -0.13 39.52 -24.14
C ILE A 178 0.48 40.84 -23.65
N ASP A 179 1.07 40.86 -22.46
CA ASP A 179 1.79 42.02 -21.92
C ASP A 179 2.92 42.43 -22.88
N SER A 180 3.64 41.46 -23.45
CA SER A 180 4.66 41.69 -24.47
C SER A 180 4.09 42.22 -25.79
N LEU A 181 2.93 41.72 -26.24
CA LEU A 181 2.27 42.19 -27.48
C LEU A 181 1.62 43.57 -27.34
N THR A 182 1.29 43.97 -26.11
CA THR A 182 0.64 45.25 -25.81
C THR A 182 1.60 46.30 -25.25
N GLU A 183 2.91 46.01 -25.30
CA GLU A 183 3.99 46.90 -24.86
C GLU A 183 3.81 47.40 -23.42
N GLN A 184 3.34 46.52 -22.52
CA GLN A 184 3.19 46.85 -21.10
C GLN A 184 4.54 47.16 -20.44
N PRO A 185 4.54 47.96 -19.35
CA PRO A 185 5.74 48.24 -18.58
C PRO A 185 6.49 46.96 -18.16
N LEU A 186 7.82 46.98 -18.29
CA LEU A 186 8.69 45.84 -18.00
C LEU A 186 8.49 45.28 -16.57
N GLU A 187 8.21 46.15 -15.60
CA GLU A 187 8.00 45.78 -14.19
C GLU A 187 6.81 44.83 -14.01
N ILE A 188 5.69 45.12 -14.69
CA ILE A 188 4.47 44.31 -14.65
C ILE A 188 4.72 42.97 -15.33
N MET A 189 5.42 42.98 -16.47
CA MET A 189 5.77 41.77 -17.20
C MET A 189 6.69 40.84 -16.37
N ILE A 190 7.63 41.40 -15.59
CA ILE A 190 8.49 40.62 -14.68
C ILE A 190 7.64 39.96 -13.58
N LEU A 191 6.71 40.71 -12.95
CA LEU A 191 5.84 40.18 -11.90
C LEU A 191 5.01 38.99 -12.37
N HIS A 192 4.34 39.10 -13.52
CA HIS A 192 3.60 37.96 -14.11
C HIS A 192 4.54 36.84 -14.57
N GLY A 193 5.70 37.20 -15.14
CA GLY A 193 6.72 36.28 -15.62
C GLY A 193 7.31 35.38 -14.55
N LEU A 194 7.42 35.86 -13.31
CA LEU A 194 7.88 35.06 -12.17
C LEU A 194 6.85 34.02 -11.71
N MET A 195 5.55 34.30 -11.86
CA MET A 195 4.50 33.40 -11.36
C MET A 195 4.39 32.11 -12.18
N SER A 196 4.57 32.18 -13.50
CA SER A 196 4.51 31.00 -14.38
C SER A 196 5.50 29.88 -13.98
N PRO A 197 6.83 30.12 -13.87
CA PRO A 197 7.79 29.09 -13.47
C PRO A 197 7.58 28.65 -12.02
N VAL A 198 7.12 29.54 -11.13
CA VAL A 198 6.78 29.18 -9.75
C VAL A 198 5.66 28.13 -9.72
N PHE A 199 4.55 28.34 -10.43
CA PHE A 199 3.47 27.35 -10.51
C PHE A 199 3.89 26.07 -11.25
N LEU A 200 4.78 26.16 -12.24
CA LEU A 200 5.33 24.99 -12.92
C LEU A 200 6.16 24.12 -11.97
N VAL A 201 7.04 24.73 -11.16
CA VAL A 201 7.84 24.03 -10.15
C VAL A 201 6.94 23.42 -9.08
N LEU A 202 5.93 24.15 -8.62
CA LEU A 202 4.94 23.61 -7.68
C LEU A 202 4.21 22.40 -8.24
N THR A 203 3.86 22.40 -9.53
CA THR A 203 3.22 21.26 -10.20
C THR A 203 4.07 19.99 -10.06
N VAL A 204 5.38 20.09 -10.26
CA VAL A 204 6.32 18.97 -10.09
C VAL A 204 6.43 18.55 -8.62
N LEU A 205 6.57 19.51 -7.70
CA LEU A 205 6.71 19.21 -6.27
C LEU A 205 5.45 18.59 -5.65
N LEU A 206 4.27 19.01 -6.09
CA LEU A 206 2.98 18.44 -5.70
C LEU A 206 2.80 17.03 -6.25
N PHE A 207 3.27 16.76 -7.48
CA PHE A 207 3.29 15.41 -8.04
C PHE A 207 4.12 14.45 -7.18
N MET A 208 5.22 14.93 -6.58
CA MET A 208 6.02 14.17 -5.61
C MET A 208 5.35 14.00 -4.23
N ARG A 209 4.13 14.52 -4.03
CA ARG A 209 3.34 14.46 -2.79
C ARG A 209 4.09 14.97 -1.55
N ARG A 210 4.90 16.02 -1.71
CA ARG A 210 5.61 16.66 -0.58
C ARG A 210 4.65 17.56 0.19
N ASN A 211 4.45 17.29 1.49
CA ASN A 211 3.52 18.07 2.33
C ASN A 211 3.88 19.57 2.38
N TRP A 212 5.17 19.89 2.50
CA TRP A 212 5.62 21.28 2.50
C TRP A 212 5.32 22.01 1.18
N ALA A 213 5.30 21.30 0.05
CA ALA A 213 4.98 21.89 -1.25
C ALA A 213 3.49 22.27 -1.37
N HIS A 214 2.61 21.50 -0.73
CA HIS A 214 1.18 21.82 -0.62
C HIS A 214 0.95 23.09 0.23
N ILE A 215 1.64 23.22 1.35
CA ILE A 215 1.54 24.43 2.18
C ILE A 215 2.01 25.66 1.38
N ILE A 216 3.16 25.54 0.71
CA ILE A 216 3.71 26.62 -0.11
C ILE A 216 2.78 26.96 -1.29
N SER A 217 2.17 25.98 -1.95
CA SER A 217 1.26 26.25 -3.06
C SER A 217 0.00 27.00 -2.62
N VAL A 218 -0.55 26.70 -1.44
CA VAL A 218 -1.67 27.46 -0.87
C VAL A 218 -1.27 28.92 -0.61
N VAL A 219 -0.10 29.16 -0.02
CA VAL A 219 0.41 30.53 0.20
C VAL A 219 0.60 31.28 -1.12
N ILE A 220 1.20 30.63 -2.12
CA ILE A 220 1.45 31.24 -3.43
C ILE A 220 0.15 31.55 -4.17
N LEU A 221 -0.92 30.77 -3.98
CA LEU A 221 -2.24 31.09 -4.53
C LEU A 221 -2.78 32.42 -3.98
N PHE A 222 -2.63 32.69 -2.68
CA PHE A 222 -3.03 33.98 -2.10
C PHE A 222 -2.19 35.14 -2.62
N LEU A 223 -0.87 34.95 -2.75
CA LEU A 223 0.02 35.96 -3.34
C LEU A 223 -0.31 36.23 -4.81
N ALA A 224 -0.64 35.18 -5.57
CA ALA A 224 -1.08 35.29 -6.95
C ALA A 224 -2.40 36.07 -7.08
N ALA A 225 -3.38 35.79 -6.20
CA ALA A 225 -4.64 36.53 -6.18
C ALA A 225 -4.40 38.01 -5.89
N LEU A 226 -3.57 38.32 -4.89
CA LEU A 226 -3.21 39.69 -4.55
C LEU A 226 -2.53 40.41 -5.71
N LEU A 227 -1.60 39.73 -6.40
CA LEU A 227 -0.96 40.27 -7.60
C LEU A 227 -2.00 40.62 -8.66
N VAL A 228 -2.86 39.67 -9.06
CA VAL A 228 -3.86 39.88 -10.13
C VAL A 228 -4.86 40.99 -9.77
N ILE A 229 -5.24 41.11 -8.49
CA ILE A 229 -6.13 42.18 -8.01
C ILE A 229 -5.40 43.54 -7.99
N ALA A 230 -4.10 43.58 -7.69
CA ALA A 230 -3.31 44.79 -7.62
C ALA A 230 -2.89 45.32 -9.00
N THR A 231 -2.75 44.45 -10.01
CA THR A 231 -2.26 44.82 -11.35
C THR A 231 -2.99 46.04 -11.98
N PRO A 232 -4.34 46.14 -12.00
CA PRO A 232 -5.02 47.31 -12.56
C PRO A 232 -4.64 48.64 -11.86
N PHE A 233 -4.43 48.59 -10.55
CA PHE A 233 -4.02 49.77 -9.77
C PHE A 233 -2.57 50.16 -10.08
N LEU A 234 -1.68 49.17 -10.21
CA LEU A 234 -0.30 49.37 -10.63
C LEU A 234 -0.22 49.98 -12.04
N GLU A 235 -1.03 49.48 -12.97
CA GLU A 235 -1.12 50.02 -14.33
C GLU A 235 -1.53 51.49 -14.34
N SER A 236 -2.56 51.86 -13.58
CA SER A 236 -3.00 53.25 -13.47
C SER A 236 -1.92 54.16 -12.90
N ALA A 237 -1.25 53.73 -11.82
CA ALA A 237 -0.20 54.50 -11.17
C ALA A 237 1.02 54.72 -12.09
N VAL A 238 1.42 53.72 -12.88
CA VAL A 238 2.52 53.84 -13.84
C VAL A 238 2.12 54.78 -14.99
N SER A 239 0.88 54.70 -15.47
CA SER A 239 0.41 55.57 -16.56
C SER A 239 0.35 57.05 -16.18
N ASP A 240 0.01 57.38 -14.93
CA ASP A 240 -0.03 58.75 -14.43
C ASP A 240 1.36 59.39 -14.28
N ILE A 241 2.40 58.56 -14.08
CA ILE A 241 3.80 59.00 -13.97
C ILE A 241 4.39 59.34 -15.34
N PHE A 242 3.95 58.66 -16.41
CA PHE A 242 4.43 58.87 -17.78
C PHE A 242 3.48 59.80 -18.57
N LEU A 243 3.40 61.07 -18.18
CA LEU A 243 2.70 62.09 -18.95
C LEU A 243 3.48 62.47 -20.22
N GLY A 244 2.84 62.28 -21.38
CA GLY A 244 3.12 63.08 -22.56
C GLY A 244 3.54 62.29 -23.79
N THR A 245 2.59 61.67 -24.49
CA THR A 245 2.48 61.76 -25.96
C THR A 245 1.10 61.23 -26.35
N THR A 246 0.14 62.13 -26.52
CA THR A 246 -1.15 61.79 -27.15
C THR A 246 -0.92 61.67 -28.65
N LEU A 247 -0.52 60.49 -29.11
CA LEU A 247 -0.54 60.17 -30.54
C LEU A 247 -1.99 60.11 -31.03
N GLU A 248 -2.26 60.72 -32.18
CA GLU A 248 -3.57 60.67 -32.84
C GLU A 248 -3.98 59.21 -33.06
N ARG A 249 -5.06 58.80 -32.39
CA ARG A 249 -5.58 57.43 -32.46
C ARG A 249 -6.38 57.26 -33.75
N THR A 250 -5.90 56.41 -34.66
CA THR A 250 -6.71 55.94 -35.78
C THR A 250 -7.85 55.03 -35.27
N PRO A 251 -9.00 54.94 -35.95
CA PRO A 251 -10.11 54.08 -35.52
C PRO A 251 -9.74 52.59 -35.48
N LEU A 252 -8.82 52.14 -36.34
CA LEU A 252 -8.27 50.78 -36.32
C LEU A 252 -7.49 50.50 -35.03
N PHE A 253 -6.71 51.48 -34.55
CA PHE A 253 -5.99 51.39 -33.29
C PHE A 253 -6.95 51.29 -32.09
N GLY A 254 -8.08 52.00 -32.12
CA GLY A 254 -9.12 51.91 -31.10
C GLY A 254 -9.77 50.53 -30.99
N LEU A 255 -10.07 49.88 -32.13
CA LEU A 255 -10.61 48.51 -32.16
C LEU A 255 -9.60 47.48 -31.62
N ALA A 256 -8.32 47.61 -31.99
CA ALA A 256 -7.25 46.74 -31.50
C ALA A 256 -7.04 46.86 -29.98
N GLN A 257 -7.05 48.09 -29.43
CA GLN A 257 -6.97 48.31 -27.98
C GLN A 257 -8.21 47.83 -27.22
N GLY A 258 -9.41 47.97 -27.79
CA GLY A 258 -10.63 47.42 -27.20
C GLY A 258 -10.59 45.89 -27.12
N PHE A 259 -10.07 45.24 -28.15
CA PHE A 259 -9.94 43.78 -28.17
C PHE A 259 -8.88 43.28 -27.18
N SER A 260 -7.71 43.92 -27.11
CA SER A 260 -6.65 43.53 -26.17
C SER A 260 -7.07 43.68 -24.70
N SER A 261 -7.74 44.79 -24.36
CA SER A 261 -8.27 45.02 -23.00
C SER A 261 -9.34 43.99 -22.61
N ALA A 262 -10.21 43.58 -23.54
CA ALA A 262 -11.20 42.53 -23.30
C ALA A 262 -10.53 41.17 -23.03
N ILE A 263 -9.49 40.81 -23.80
CA ILE A 263 -8.74 39.56 -23.58
C ILE A 263 -8.02 39.58 -22.22
N THR A 264 -7.32 40.67 -21.90
CA THR A 264 -6.63 40.82 -20.61
C THR A 264 -7.61 40.71 -19.45
N GLY A 265 -8.79 41.35 -19.55
CA GLY A 265 -9.85 41.21 -18.57
C GLY A 265 -10.34 39.77 -18.41
N ALA A 266 -10.58 39.07 -19.53
CA ALA A 266 -11.00 37.67 -19.51
C ALA A 266 -9.95 36.75 -18.86
N ILE A 267 -8.67 36.94 -19.16
CA ILE A 267 -7.58 36.16 -18.55
C ILE A 267 -7.50 36.41 -17.04
N ARG A 268 -7.62 37.67 -16.59
CA ARG A 268 -7.65 37.99 -15.15
C ARG A 268 -8.81 37.30 -14.44
N ILE A 269 -10.00 37.31 -15.04
CA ILE A 269 -11.17 36.60 -14.49
C ILE A 269 -10.88 35.09 -14.40
N LEU A 270 -10.31 34.48 -15.45
CA LEU A 270 -9.93 33.06 -15.45
C LEU A 270 -8.85 32.75 -14.42
N GLN A 271 -7.86 33.62 -14.24
CA GLN A 271 -6.83 33.50 -13.21
C GLN A 271 -7.46 33.53 -11.82
N LEU A 272 -8.31 34.51 -11.51
CA LEU A 272 -8.97 34.63 -10.21
C LEU A 272 -9.90 33.44 -9.94
N ALA A 273 -10.68 33.01 -10.93
CA ALA A 273 -11.53 31.83 -10.82
C ALA A 273 -10.71 30.55 -10.58
N GLY A 274 -9.62 30.38 -11.34
CA GLY A 274 -8.69 29.26 -11.20
C GLY A 274 -8.00 29.25 -9.83
N ILE A 275 -7.57 30.42 -9.34
CA ILE A 275 -6.95 30.58 -8.02
C ILE A 275 -7.96 30.27 -6.91
N ALA A 276 -9.18 30.80 -6.99
CA ALA A 276 -10.23 30.54 -6.01
C ALA A 276 -10.58 29.05 -5.94
N LEU A 277 -10.72 28.40 -7.10
CA LEU A 277 -11.00 26.97 -7.18
C LEU A 277 -9.81 26.14 -6.66
N ALA A 278 -8.59 26.48 -7.04
CA ALA A 278 -7.39 25.83 -6.54
C ALA A 278 -7.26 26.00 -5.01
N ALA A 279 -7.53 27.19 -4.47
CA ALA A 279 -7.50 27.46 -3.04
C ALA A 279 -8.56 26.63 -2.29
N TYR A 280 -9.78 26.54 -2.83
CA TYR A 280 -10.84 25.70 -2.26
C TYR A 280 -10.39 24.23 -2.16
N PHE A 281 -9.88 23.66 -3.26
CA PHE A 281 -9.38 22.28 -3.26
C PHE A 281 -8.18 22.10 -2.32
N GLY A 282 -7.22 23.02 -2.38
CA GLY A 282 -6.00 22.99 -1.58
C GLY A 282 -6.27 23.06 -0.09
N ILE A 283 -7.23 23.88 0.35
CA ILE A 283 -7.51 24.10 1.77
C ILE A 283 -8.46 23.03 2.33
N PHE A 284 -9.51 22.67 1.60
CA PHE A 284 -10.61 21.88 2.18
C PHE A 284 -10.65 20.42 1.73
N ILE A 285 -10.11 20.09 0.55
CA ILE A 285 -10.36 18.78 -0.08
C ILE A 285 -9.11 17.89 -0.08
N VAL A 286 -7.97 18.41 -0.53
CA VAL A 286 -6.75 17.63 -0.77
C VAL A 286 -5.78 17.49 0.43
N PRO A 287 -5.85 18.23 1.56
CA PRO A 287 -4.88 18.06 2.66
C PRO A 287 -4.64 16.61 3.12
N PRO A 288 -5.67 15.73 3.25
CA PRO A 288 -5.47 14.33 3.63
C PRO A 288 -4.56 13.52 2.67
N ASP A 289 -4.50 13.90 1.39
CA ASP A 289 -3.64 13.22 0.41
C ASP A 289 -2.14 13.55 0.59
N PHE A 290 -1.82 14.62 1.31
CA PHE A 290 -0.45 15.01 1.69
C PHE A 290 -0.11 14.64 3.14
N ALA A 291 -1.12 14.32 3.96
CA ALA A 291 -0.97 13.94 5.34
C ALA A 291 -0.21 12.61 5.48
N ARG A 292 0.70 12.59 6.45
CA ARG A 292 1.41 11.38 6.88
C ARG A 292 1.01 11.06 8.30
N GLU A 293 0.59 9.82 8.51
CA GLU A 293 0.25 9.31 9.83
C GLU A 293 1.38 8.38 10.29
N THR A 294 1.81 8.59 11.53
CA THR A 294 2.75 7.68 12.20
C THR A 294 1.94 6.77 13.12
N VAL A 295 1.98 5.47 12.86
CA VAL A 295 1.34 4.48 13.72
C VAL A 295 2.37 3.66 14.47
N LEU A 296 1.97 3.20 15.66
CA LEU A 296 2.71 2.24 16.44
C LEU A 296 2.35 0.82 16.00
N LEU A 297 3.34 0.06 15.55
CA LEU A 297 3.19 -1.34 15.19
C LEU A 297 2.95 -2.18 16.44
N ARG A 298 1.90 -2.99 16.38
CA ARG A 298 1.51 -3.97 17.40
C ARG A 298 1.31 -5.33 16.75
N ALA A 299 1.52 -6.39 17.51
CA ALA A 299 1.14 -7.73 17.05
C ALA A 299 -0.39 -7.82 17.07
N GLU A 300 -1.01 -8.03 15.90
CA GLU A 300 -2.45 -8.09 15.77
C GLU A 300 -2.88 -9.20 14.81
N VAL A 301 -4.02 -9.81 15.10
CA VAL A 301 -4.70 -10.73 14.16
C VAL A 301 -5.36 -9.92 13.07
N ASN A 302 -5.18 -10.32 11.80
CA ASN A 302 -5.83 -9.68 10.67
C ASN A 302 -7.34 -9.97 10.68
N ARG A 303 -8.11 -9.09 11.34
CA ARG A 303 -9.57 -9.21 11.47
C ARG A 303 -10.33 -9.19 10.14
N LYS A 304 -9.72 -8.70 9.05
CA LYS A 304 -10.35 -8.69 7.72
C LYS A 304 -10.36 -10.08 7.07
N ALA A 305 -9.44 -10.96 7.48
CA ALA A 305 -9.42 -12.33 7.00
C ALA A 305 -10.34 -13.20 7.86
N ASN A 306 -11.41 -13.72 7.27
CA ASN A 306 -12.38 -14.60 7.94
C ASN A 306 -12.19 -16.09 7.64
N LYS A 307 -11.28 -16.43 6.72
CA LYS A 307 -10.94 -17.81 6.33
C LYS A 307 -9.55 -18.19 6.83
N ALA A 308 -9.34 -19.49 7.10
CA ALA A 308 -8.07 -20.04 7.55
C ALA A 308 -6.90 -19.67 6.62
N SER A 309 -7.08 -19.82 5.30
CA SER A 309 -6.07 -19.47 4.30
C SER A 309 -5.72 -17.98 4.25
N GLY A 310 -6.71 -17.10 4.38
CA GLY A 310 -6.48 -15.65 4.44
C GLY A 310 -5.66 -15.23 5.67
N LEU A 311 -5.90 -15.87 6.81
CA LEU A 311 -5.12 -15.67 8.04
C LEU A 311 -3.71 -16.27 7.88
N PHE A 312 -3.60 -17.43 7.26
CA PHE A 312 -2.30 -18.05 6.98
C PHE A 312 -1.42 -17.16 6.10
N LEU A 313 -1.96 -16.60 5.02
CA LEU A 313 -1.27 -15.63 4.18
C LEU A 313 -0.87 -14.36 4.92
N ALA A 314 -1.72 -13.88 5.82
CA ALA A 314 -1.38 -12.73 6.66
C ALA A 314 -0.17 -13.04 7.54
N GLY A 315 -0.13 -14.24 8.12
CA GLY A 315 1.03 -14.72 8.87
C GLY A 315 2.30 -14.79 8.02
N ASP A 316 2.21 -15.32 6.79
CA ASP A 316 3.36 -15.38 5.86
C ASP A 316 3.92 -13.99 5.53
N ARG A 317 3.05 -13.00 5.27
CA ARG A 317 3.48 -11.60 5.06
C ARG A 317 4.21 -11.03 6.27
N TYR A 318 3.75 -11.33 7.48
CA TYR A 318 4.41 -10.88 8.71
C TYR A 318 5.76 -11.58 8.92
N ALA A 319 5.81 -12.90 8.70
CA ALA A 319 7.03 -13.70 8.81
C ALA A 319 8.12 -13.22 7.83
N LYS A 320 7.78 -12.91 6.58
CA LYS A 320 8.69 -12.31 5.58
C LYS A 320 9.31 -10.98 6.06
N ARG A 321 8.60 -10.22 6.90
CA ARG A 321 9.08 -8.98 7.51
C ARG A 321 9.74 -9.17 8.88
N LYS A 322 10.01 -10.43 9.27
CA LYS A 322 10.53 -10.83 10.59
C LYS A 322 9.63 -10.41 11.77
N MET A 323 8.36 -10.11 11.49
CA MET A 323 7.34 -9.83 12.51
C MET A 323 6.75 -11.15 13.01
N TRP A 324 7.60 -12.00 13.58
CA TRP A 324 7.24 -13.36 13.96
C TRP A 324 6.09 -13.43 14.96
N ALA A 325 5.99 -12.49 15.89
CA ALA A 325 4.89 -12.50 16.86
C ALA A 325 3.53 -12.19 16.21
N ALA A 326 3.50 -11.25 15.26
CA ALA A 326 2.30 -11.01 14.46
C ALA A 326 1.98 -12.24 13.59
N ALA A 327 3.00 -12.93 13.06
CA ALA A 327 2.82 -14.16 12.29
C ALA A 327 2.19 -15.27 13.15
N VAL A 328 2.71 -15.50 14.37
CA VAL A 328 2.17 -16.48 15.33
C VAL A 328 0.68 -16.23 15.56
N LEU A 329 0.27 -15.00 15.90
CA LEU A 329 -1.15 -14.70 16.17
C LEU A 329 -2.07 -15.06 14.99
N ASN A 330 -1.62 -14.78 13.76
CA ASN A 330 -2.40 -15.09 12.56
C ASN A 330 -2.40 -16.59 12.25
N TRP A 331 -1.26 -17.28 12.43
CA TRP A 331 -1.15 -18.73 12.21
C TRP A 331 -1.84 -19.56 13.28
N GLN A 332 -1.85 -19.14 14.55
CA GLN A 332 -2.67 -19.73 15.60
C GLN A 332 -4.14 -19.75 15.19
N ARG A 333 -4.67 -18.61 14.72
CA ARG A 333 -6.07 -18.51 14.30
C ARG A 333 -6.34 -19.33 13.03
N ALA A 334 -5.40 -19.36 12.08
CA ALA A 334 -5.51 -20.20 10.88
C ALA A 334 -5.56 -21.69 11.23
N ALA A 335 -4.65 -22.16 12.09
CA ALA A 335 -4.59 -23.54 12.56
C ALA A 335 -5.83 -23.92 13.40
N ALA A 336 -6.39 -22.98 14.17
CA ALA A 336 -7.64 -23.21 14.91
C ALA A 336 -8.85 -23.38 13.99
N LEU A 337 -8.88 -22.69 12.84
CA LEU A 337 -9.96 -22.82 11.87
C LEU A 337 -9.86 -24.07 11.00
N ASP A 338 -8.66 -24.57 10.74
CA ASP A 338 -8.42 -25.79 9.97
C ASP A 338 -7.26 -26.61 10.59
N PRO A 339 -7.54 -27.38 11.67
CA PRO A 339 -6.50 -28.07 12.43
C PRO A 339 -5.88 -29.25 11.69
N THR A 340 -6.57 -29.80 10.68
CA THR A 340 -6.09 -30.92 9.86
C THR A 340 -5.01 -30.53 8.88
N ARG A 341 -4.85 -29.23 8.65
CA ARG A 341 -3.90 -28.70 7.70
C ARG A 341 -2.49 -28.66 8.28
N LEU A 342 -1.68 -29.67 7.92
CA LEU A 342 -0.29 -29.81 8.38
C LEU A 342 0.55 -28.54 8.18
N LEU A 343 0.43 -27.89 7.03
CA LEU A 343 1.20 -26.68 6.71
C LEU A 343 1.01 -25.58 7.76
N TYR A 344 -0.22 -25.39 8.26
CA TYR A 344 -0.51 -24.33 9.24
C TYR A 344 0.17 -24.64 10.58
N GLN A 345 0.16 -25.90 10.99
CA GLN A 345 0.82 -26.36 12.20
C GLN A 345 2.34 -26.24 12.10
N LEU A 346 2.94 -26.65 10.98
CA LEU A 346 4.39 -26.56 10.77
C LEU A 346 4.89 -25.11 10.79
N SER A 347 4.21 -24.20 10.07
CA SER A 347 4.57 -22.78 10.08
C SER A 347 4.42 -22.16 11.47
N LEU A 348 3.36 -22.49 12.19
CA LEU A 348 3.15 -22.04 13.56
C LEU A 348 4.26 -22.53 14.50
N ALA A 349 4.61 -23.82 14.44
CA ALA A 349 5.70 -24.39 15.22
C ALA A 349 7.04 -23.70 14.92
N GLN A 350 7.36 -23.48 13.65
CA GLN A 350 8.58 -22.78 13.24
C GLN A 350 8.60 -21.34 13.76
N ALA A 351 7.49 -20.60 13.69
CA ALA A 351 7.45 -19.23 14.23
C ALA A 351 7.66 -19.17 15.75
N TYR A 352 7.15 -20.14 16.51
CA TYR A 352 7.45 -20.22 17.94
C TYR A 352 8.94 -20.48 18.19
N ALA A 353 9.56 -21.36 17.41
CA ALA A 353 10.98 -21.63 17.52
C ALA A 353 11.85 -20.40 17.19
N GLU A 354 11.45 -19.60 16.18
CA GLU A 354 12.11 -18.33 15.84
C GLU A 354 12.02 -17.28 16.97
N LEU A 355 10.99 -17.36 17.81
CA LEU A 355 10.81 -16.51 18.98
C LEU A 355 11.42 -17.11 20.26
N ASN A 356 12.10 -18.27 20.17
CA ASN A 356 12.63 -19.08 21.27
C ASN A 356 11.56 -19.64 22.23
N TYR A 357 10.31 -19.75 21.80
CA TYR A 357 9.26 -20.47 22.54
C TYR A 357 9.29 -21.95 22.15
N PHE A 358 10.39 -22.64 22.48
CA PHE A 358 10.62 -24.03 22.04
C PHE A 358 9.57 -25.01 22.58
N ASP A 359 9.14 -24.85 23.84
CA ASP A 359 8.11 -25.71 24.43
C ASP A 359 6.77 -25.61 23.66
N ARG A 360 6.36 -24.40 23.30
CA ARG A 360 5.17 -24.14 22.45
C ARG A 360 5.32 -24.74 21.06
N SER A 361 6.51 -24.63 20.47
CA SER A 361 6.81 -25.22 19.17
C SER A 361 6.60 -26.74 19.17
N LEU A 362 7.15 -27.41 20.19
CA LEU A 362 7.05 -28.87 20.34
C LEU A 362 5.61 -29.33 20.63
N ASP A 363 4.86 -28.58 21.44
CA ASP A 363 3.45 -28.85 21.73
C ASP A 363 2.56 -28.80 20.47
N VAL A 364 2.80 -27.81 19.59
CA VAL A 364 2.12 -27.72 18.29
C VAL A 364 2.44 -28.92 17.40
N LEU A 365 3.71 -29.34 17.34
CA LEU A 365 4.13 -30.51 16.56
C LEU A 365 3.53 -31.82 17.11
N GLN A 366 3.43 -31.95 18.43
CA GLN A 366 2.77 -33.08 19.07
C GLN A 366 1.27 -33.11 18.74
N SER A 367 0.59 -31.97 18.81
CA SER A 367 -0.80 -31.84 18.40
C SER A 367 -1.01 -32.19 16.92
N ALA A 368 -0.11 -31.74 16.05
CA ALA A 368 -0.16 -32.05 14.62
C ALA A 368 -0.03 -33.56 14.32
N ARG A 369 0.80 -34.30 15.07
CA ARG A 369 0.91 -35.77 14.96
C ARG A 369 -0.39 -36.49 15.26
N ASN A 370 -1.17 -35.98 16.21
CA ASN A 370 -2.44 -36.58 16.61
C ASN A 370 -3.54 -36.38 15.56
N VAL A 371 -3.43 -35.31 14.75
CA VAL A 371 -4.43 -34.97 13.74
C VAL A 371 -4.08 -35.53 12.37
N VAL A 372 -2.79 -35.59 12.00
CA VAL A 372 -2.34 -36.01 10.67
C VAL A 372 -1.62 -37.35 10.73
N ALA A 373 -2.25 -38.40 10.20
CA ALA A 373 -1.76 -39.77 10.30
C ALA A 373 -0.88 -40.25 9.12
N THR A 374 -0.67 -39.45 8.07
CA THR A 374 0.06 -39.93 6.88
C THR A 374 1.56 -40.08 7.15
N PRO A 375 2.23 -41.14 6.64
CA PRO A 375 3.66 -41.37 6.89
C PRO A 375 4.55 -40.21 6.43
N GLU A 376 4.22 -39.57 5.30
CA GLU A 376 4.94 -38.40 4.79
C GLU A 376 4.80 -37.19 5.73
N ALA A 377 3.61 -36.95 6.26
CA ALA A 377 3.38 -35.89 7.23
C ALA A 377 4.15 -36.12 8.52
N GLN A 378 4.14 -37.36 9.03
CA GLN A 378 4.90 -37.73 10.23
C GLN A 378 6.41 -37.53 10.05
N ALA A 379 6.94 -37.84 8.86
CA ALA A 379 8.35 -37.58 8.55
C ALA A 379 8.68 -36.08 8.59
N LYS A 380 7.85 -35.24 7.97
CA LYS A 380 8.01 -33.76 7.99
C LYS A 380 7.92 -33.20 9.41
N ILE A 381 6.99 -33.69 10.23
CA ILE A 381 6.87 -33.25 11.63
C ILE A 381 8.14 -33.60 12.41
N LYS A 382 8.64 -34.84 12.25
CA LYS A 382 9.86 -35.30 12.93
C LYS A 382 11.10 -34.50 12.53
N GLU A 383 11.21 -34.14 11.25
CA GLU A 383 12.29 -33.27 10.76
C GLU A 383 12.31 -31.92 11.49
N VAL A 384 11.17 -31.24 11.57
CA VAL A 384 11.06 -29.96 12.27
C VAL A 384 11.27 -30.13 13.78
N GLU A 385 10.78 -31.20 14.39
CA GLU A 385 10.97 -31.50 15.81
C GLU A 385 12.46 -31.62 16.17
N ILE A 386 13.26 -32.28 15.33
CA ILE A 386 14.71 -32.42 15.53
C ILE A 386 15.42 -31.06 15.47
N ASP A 387 15.07 -30.22 14.48
CA ASP A 387 15.63 -28.86 14.37
C ASP A 387 15.32 -28.01 15.62
N VAL A 388 14.06 -28.02 16.06
CA VAL A 388 13.61 -27.29 17.25
C VAL A 388 14.35 -27.75 18.50
N GLN A 389 14.47 -29.06 18.72
CA GLN A 389 15.21 -29.62 19.86
C GLN A 389 16.71 -29.27 19.81
N ALA A 390 17.31 -29.24 18.62
CA ALA A 390 18.70 -28.83 18.45
C ALA A 390 18.92 -27.37 18.85
N ARG A 391 18.04 -26.46 18.39
CA ARG A 391 18.08 -25.02 18.77
C ARG A 391 17.85 -24.81 20.27
N MET A 392 16.92 -25.55 20.86
CA MET A 392 16.64 -25.51 22.31
C MET A 392 17.89 -25.88 23.12
N LYS A 393 18.58 -26.97 22.77
CA LYS A 393 19.84 -27.37 23.43
C LYS A 393 20.93 -26.31 23.28
N GLN A 394 21.07 -25.72 22.09
CA GLN A 394 22.05 -24.65 21.86
C GLN A 394 21.78 -23.41 22.72
N GLN A 395 20.51 -23.07 22.95
CA GLN A 395 20.15 -21.95 23.83
C GLN A 395 20.49 -22.25 25.29
N GLN A 396 20.26 -23.48 25.77
CA GLN A 396 20.57 -23.88 27.15
C GLN A 396 22.08 -23.89 27.45
N THR A 397 22.92 -24.04 26.42
CA THR A 397 24.38 -24.02 26.56
C THR A 397 25.01 -22.62 26.51
N LYS A 398 24.22 -21.58 26.21
CA LYS A 398 24.66 -20.17 26.18
C LYS A 398 24.17 -19.45 27.42
#